data_AF-A0A958C2T3-F1
#
_entry.id   AF-A0A958C2T3-F1
#
_cell.length_a   1.000
_cell.length_b   1.000
_cell.length_c   1.000
_cell.angle_alpha   90.00
_cell.angle_beta   90.00
_cell.angle_gamma   90.00
#
_symmetry.space_group_name_H-M   'P 1'
#
loop_
_entity.id
_entity.type
_entity.pdbx_description
1 polymer ?
#
loop_
_entity_poly.entity_id
_entity_poly.type
_entity_poly.pdbx_seq_one_letter_code
_entity_poly.pdbx_strand_id
1 'polypeptide(L)'
;MTLIIDGHNLIGTGLVPGVQLGDADDEWQLAVRLRSYTVARKLTLTVVFDSGGGAGASSNLSGSGVQAQFAPPGVEADAVILQLLRSSKQPATFTVVTDDRKLAGLVRAEGGQVRSARAFARELAPARRPATGDHEPDVNPKDPAFADIYAGFAEVDKDALRFGGDISLDADAWIERLYGSDVQEASRAAHWLGRFGGVDALEPLLDALTHRSATVRAAALLALADLGDRRAAVQIAERLAEDASSLVREAAAQALGRLGGAGAEPALQAALNDPKNKVRKTAAASLQQLEARR
;
A
#
# COMPACT_ATOMS: atom_id res chain seq x y z
N MET A 1 -12.32 20.99 -5.55
CA MET A 1 -11.30 20.89 -6.62
C MET A 1 -11.08 19.42 -6.85
N THR A 2 -11.29 18.96 -8.08
CA THR A 2 -11.20 17.54 -8.45
C THR A 2 -10.04 17.36 -9.41
N LEU A 3 -9.08 16.50 -9.07
CA LEU A 3 -7.91 16.23 -9.91
C LEU A 3 -8.21 15.09 -10.88
N ILE A 4 -7.93 15.32 -12.17
CA ILE A 4 -7.92 14.28 -13.20
C ILE A 4 -6.48 14.13 -13.68
N ILE A 5 -5.94 12.93 -13.63
CA ILE A 5 -4.56 12.61 -14.00
C ILE A 5 -4.58 11.85 -15.33
N ASP A 6 -3.82 12.36 -16.29
CA ASP A 6 -3.45 11.65 -17.51
C ASP A 6 -2.29 10.69 -17.15
N GLY A 7 -2.59 9.39 -17.08
CA GLY A 7 -1.70 8.36 -16.55
C GLY A 7 -0.43 8.22 -17.37
N HIS A 8 -0.54 8.05 -18.69
CA HIS A 8 0.61 7.89 -19.58
C HIS A 8 1.46 9.15 -19.67
N ASN A 9 0.85 10.33 -19.64
CA ASN A 9 1.61 11.57 -19.63
C ASN A 9 2.41 11.73 -18.34
N LEU A 10 1.82 11.35 -17.20
CA LEU A 10 2.50 11.42 -15.91
C LEU A 10 3.62 10.38 -15.79
N ILE A 11 3.41 9.14 -16.23
CA ILE A 11 4.45 8.09 -16.26
C ILE A 11 5.56 8.50 -17.25
N GLY A 12 5.18 8.99 -18.43
CA GLY A 12 6.09 9.44 -19.48
C GLY A 12 6.96 10.63 -19.11
N THR A 13 6.73 11.27 -17.95
CA THR A 13 7.66 12.28 -17.42
C THR A 13 9.02 11.68 -17.01
N GLY A 14 9.06 10.37 -16.67
CA GLY A 14 10.23 9.70 -16.11
C GLY A 14 10.65 10.22 -14.72
N LEU A 15 9.81 11.07 -14.10
CA LEU A 15 10.08 11.69 -12.81
C LEU A 15 9.29 11.05 -11.67
N VAL A 16 8.37 10.12 -11.99
CA VAL A 16 7.62 9.35 -11.00
C VAL A 16 8.56 8.28 -10.43
N PRO A 17 8.91 8.32 -9.12
CA PRO A 17 9.92 7.43 -8.58
C PRO A 17 9.51 5.95 -8.66
N GLY A 18 10.30 5.16 -9.37
CA GLY A 18 10.11 3.72 -9.51
C GLY A 18 8.95 3.32 -10.42
N VAL A 19 8.56 4.18 -11.37
CA VAL A 19 7.57 3.86 -12.43
C VAL A 19 8.18 4.20 -13.78
N GLN A 20 8.29 3.22 -14.69
CA GLN A 20 8.78 3.41 -16.04
C GLN A 20 7.70 3.09 -17.07
N LEU A 21 7.64 3.91 -18.12
CA LEU A 21 6.66 3.74 -19.19
C LEU A 21 6.96 2.44 -19.96
N GLY A 22 6.00 1.54 -20.03
CA GLY A 22 6.13 0.26 -20.74
C GLY A 22 6.53 -0.94 -19.87
N ASP A 23 6.62 -0.76 -18.54
CA ASP A 23 6.61 -1.90 -17.62
C ASP A 23 5.21 -2.54 -17.65
N ALA A 24 5.12 -3.87 -17.47
CA ALA A 24 3.85 -4.60 -17.53
C ALA A 24 2.82 -4.16 -16.46
N ASP A 25 3.27 -3.46 -15.42
CA ASP A 25 2.48 -3.01 -14.27
C ASP A 25 2.58 -1.49 -14.01
N ASP A 26 3.03 -0.69 -14.99
CA ASP A 26 3.26 0.74 -14.81
C ASP A 26 2.00 1.50 -14.32
N GLU A 27 0.81 1.09 -14.77
CA GLU A 27 -0.46 1.66 -14.32
C GLU A 27 -0.76 1.34 -12.85
N TRP A 28 -0.41 0.14 -12.40
CA TRP A 28 -0.56 -0.27 -11.00
C TRP A 28 0.38 0.51 -10.09
N GLN A 29 1.65 0.62 -10.48
CA GLN A 29 2.65 1.35 -9.71
C GLN A 29 2.28 2.83 -9.57
N LEU A 30 1.75 3.44 -10.65
CA LEU A 30 1.23 4.80 -10.58
C LEU A 30 0.04 4.90 -9.63
N ALA A 31 -0.93 3.98 -9.70
CA ALA A 31 -2.10 3.98 -8.83
C ALA A 31 -1.72 3.91 -7.33
N VAL A 32 -0.73 3.09 -6.96
CA VAL A 32 -0.23 2.99 -5.58
C VAL A 32 0.40 4.30 -5.10
N ARG A 33 1.19 4.97 -5.95
CA ARG A 33 1.78 6.28 -5.62
C ARG A 33 0.72 7.35 -5.42
N LEU A 34 -0.28 7.38 -6.29
CA LEU A 34 -1.40 8.30 -6.18
C LEU A 34 -2.22 8.06 -4.90
N ARG A 35 -2.43 6.80 -4.49
CA ARG A 35 -3.11 6.46 -3.22
C ARG A 35 -2.37 7.01 -2.01
N SER A 36 -1.05 6.89 -2.00
CA SER A 36 -0.23 7.44 -0.92
C SER A 36 -0.36 8.96 -0.85
N TYR A 37 -0.41 9.62 -2.02
CA TYR A 37 -0.60 11.07 -2.12
C TYR A 37 -1.98 11.54 -1.66
N THR A 38 -3.06 10.81 -2.03
CA THR A 38 -4.44 11.14 -1.66
C THR A 38 -4.70 10.98 -0.17
N VAL A 39 -4.17 9.92 0.45
CA VAL A 39 -4.28 9.70 1.90
C VAL A 39 -3.62 10.82 2.69
N ALA A 40 -2.39 11.20 2.33
CA ALA A 40 -1.64 12.24 3.03
C ALA A 40 -2.33 13.62 2.97
N ARG A 41 -3.08 13.90 1.90
CA ARG A 41 -3.70 15.21 1.65
C ARG A 41 -5.23 15.22 1.81
N LYS A 42 -5.85 14.08 2.15
CA LYS A 42 -7.32 13.90 2.20
C LYS A 42 -8.02 14.37 0.92
N LEU A 43 -7.41 14.05 -0.22
CA LEU A 43 -7.91 14.43 -1.55
C LEU A 43 -8.50 13.22 -2.26
N THR A 44 -9.38 13.48 -3.22
CA THR A 44 -9.81 12.49 -4.19
C THR A 44 -9.33 12.89 -5.59
N LEU A 45 -8.89 11.90 -6.37
CA LEU A 45 -8.49 12.10 -7.76
C LEU A 45 -8.94 10.95 -8.64
N THR A 46 -9.09 11.24 -9.92
CA THR A 46 -9.33 10.25 -10.96
C THR A 46 -8.06 10.15 -11.81
N VAL A 47 -7.57 8.94 -12.09
CA VAL A 47 -6.50 8.70 -13.06
C VAL A 47 -7.07 7.95 -14.25
N VAL A 48 -6.73 8.40 -15.45
CA VAL A 48 -7.19 7.82 -16.71
C VAL A 48 -5.99 7.27 -17.46
N PHE A 49 -6.06 5.99 -17.83
CA PHE A 49 -5.06 5.30 -18.63
C PHE A 49 -5.61 5.02 -20.04
N ASP A 50 -4.72 4.96 -21.03
CA ASP A 50 -5.09 4.42 -22.34
C ASP A 50 -5.39 2.92 -22.22
N SER A 51 -6.02 2.34 -23.24
CA SER A 51 -6.42 0.94 -23.22
C SER A 51 -5.20 -0.01 -23.18
N GLY A 52 -4.74 -0.37 -21.99
CA GLY A 52 -3.82 -1.48 -21.70
C GLY A 52 -4.59 -2.80 -21.60
N GLY A 53 -4.02 -3.89 -22.11
CA GLY A 53 -4.73 -5.15 -22.36
C GLY A 53 -5.33 -5.81 -21.12
N GLY A 54 -6.64 -5.68 -20.91
CA GLY A 54 -7.41 -6.55 -20.02
C GLY A 54 -8.49 -5.81 -19.23
N ALA A 55 -9.76 -6.04 -19.59
CA ALA A 55 -10.94 -5.45 -18.95
C ALA A 55 -11.13 -5.78 -17.44
N GLY A 56 -10.21 -6.53 -16.82
CA GLY A 56 -10.24 -6.94 -15.41
C GLY A 56 -9.35 -6.13 -14.45
N ALA A 57 -8.51 -5.21 -14.93
CA ALA A 57 -7.55 -4.48 -14.08
C ALA A 57 -8.14 -3.28 -13.30
N SER A 58 -9.21 -2.66 -13.80
CA SER A 58 -9.74 -1.38 -13.30
C SER A 58 -10.26 -1.42 -11.85
N SER A 59 -10.82 -2.53 -11.40
CA SER A 59 -11.37 -2.67 -10.04
C SER A 59 -10.27 -2.74 -8.97
N ASN A 60 -9.10 -3.29 -9.29
CA ASN A 60 -7.99 -3.43 -8.35
C ASN A 60 -7.14 -2.14 -8.24
N LEU A 61 -7.24 -1.24 -9.22
CA LEU A 61 -6.52 0.05 -9.26
C LEU A 61 -7.26 1.20 -8.57
N SER A 62 -8.55 1.04 -8.27
CA SER A 62 -9.32 2.01 -7.46
C SER A 62 -9.22 1.72 -5.96
N GLY A 63 -9.05 2.75 -5.12
CA GLY A 63 -8.93 2.61 -3.66
C GLY A 63 -8.37 3.87 -2.98
N SER A 64 -8.63 4.05 -1.68
CA SER A 64 -8.04 5.12 -0.83
C SER A 64 -8.07 6.54 -1.43
N GLY A 65 -9.19 6.93 -2.07
CA GLY A 65 -9.35 8.25 -2.69
C GLY A 65 -8.88 8.36 -4.15
N VAL A 66 -8.35 7.29 -4.73
CA VAL A 66 -8.01 7.21 -6.17
C VAL A 66 -9.08 6.40 -6.90
N GLN A 67 -9.59 6.96 -8.00
CA GLN A 67 -10.44 6.25 -8.96
C GLN A 67 -9.63 6.04 -10.25
N ALA A 68 -9.35 4.78 -10.59
CA ALA A 68 -8.67 4.45 -11.84
C ALA A 68 -9.68 4.10 -12.92
N GLN A 69 -9.53 4.71 -14.09
CA GLN A 69 -10.35 4.44 -15.28
C GLN A 69 -9.45 4.10 -16.46
N PHE A 70 -9.83 3.10 -17.22
CA PHE A 70 -9.17 2.77 -18.49
C PHE A 70 -10.05 3.22 -19.65
N ALA A 71 -9.44 3.77 -20.68
CA ALA A 71 -10.15 4.08 -21.90
C ALA A 71 -10.64 2.80 -22.59
N PRO A 72 -11.85 2.81 -23.19
CA PRO A 72 -12.33 1.69 -23.98
C PRO A 72 -11.36 1.34 -25.13
N PRO A 73 -11.33 0.08 -25.62
CA PRO A 73 -10.48 -0.29 -26.74
C PRO A 73 -10.69 0.63 -27.95
N GLY A 74 -9.59 1.22 -28.44
CA GLY A 74 -9.63 2.15 -29.58
C GLY A 74 -10.04 3.59 -29.22
N VAL A 75 -10.18 3.90 -27.94
CA VAL A 75 -10.41 5.26 -27.43
C VAL A 75 -9.17 5.70 -26.64
N GLU A 76 -8.71 6.92 -26.89
CA GLU A 76 -7.61 7.53 -26.13
C GLU A 76 -8.11 8.09 -24.78
N ALA A 77 -7.25 8.07 -23.76
CA ALA A 77 -7.48 8.63 -22.44
C ALA A 77 -7.93 10.10 -22.51
N ASP A 78 -7.38 10.88 -23.44
CA ASP A 78 -7.77 12.26 -23.74
C ASP A 78 -9.27 12.40 -23.95
N ALA A 79 -9.87 11.48 -24.72
CA ALA A 79 -11.30 11.52 -25.02
C ALA A 79 -12.15 11.25 -23.77
N VAL A 80 -11.71 10.32 -22.92
CA VAL A 80 -12.36 10.01 -21.64
C VAL A 80 -12.25 11.20 -20.67
N ILE A 81 -11.08 11.81 -20.56
CA ILE A 81 -10.85 13.00 -19.73
C ILE A 81 -11.78 14.14 -20.17
N LEU A 82 -11.86 14.41 -21.47
CA LEU A 82 -12.76 15.46 -22.00
C LEU A 82 -14.23 15.13 -21.77
N GLN A 83 -14.62 13.86 -21.87
CA GLN A 83 -15.99 13.42 -21.56
C GLN A 83 -16.32 13.64 -20.07
N LEU A 84 -15.39 13.37 -19.15
CA LEU A 84 -15.55 13.66 -17.72
C LEU A 84 -15.73 15.16 -17.47
N LEU A 85 -14.98 16.03 -18.17
CA LEU A 85 -15.18 17.47 -18.06
C LEU A 85 -16.53 17.93 -18.63
N ARG A 86 -16.89 17.49 -19.84
CA ARG A 86 -18.13 17.90 -20.53
C ARG A 86 -19.40 17.44 -19.84
N SER A 87 -19.35 16.30 -19.16
CA SER A 87 -20.48 15.78 -18.38
C SER A 87 -20.68 16.49 -17.04
N SER A 88 -19.70 17.29 -16.60
CA SER A 88 -19.78 18.06 -15.37
C SER A 88 -20.55 19.37 -15.57
N LYS A 89 -21.38 19.72 -14.57
CA LYS A 89 -22.05 21.02 -14.51
C LYS A 89 -21.11 22.18 -14.11
N GLN A 90 -19.90 21.87 -13.63
CA GLN A 90 -18.93 22.83 -13.11
C GLN A 90 -17.49 22.48 -13.55
N PRO A 91 -17.16 22.62 -14.85
CA PRO A 91 -15.85 22.23 -15.38
C PRO A 91 -14.69 23.02 -14.76
N ALA A 92 -14.91 24.25 -14.31
CA ALA A 92 -13.90 25.08 -13.63
C ALA A 92 -13.38 24.50 -12.29
N THR A 93 -14.07 23.51 -11.73
CA THR A 93 -13.63 22.83 -10.49
C THR A 93 -12.64 21.69 -10.74
N PHE A 94 -12.44 21.32 -12.01
CA PHE A 94 -11.56 20.23 -12.43
C PHE A 94 -10.19 20.76 -12.82
N THR A 95 -9.15 20.10 -12.31
CA THR A 95 -7.76 20.35 -12.68
C THR A 95 -7.20 19.10 -13.35
N VAL A 96 -6.90 19.20 -14.64
CA VAL A 96 -6.27 18.11 -15.40
C VAL A 96 -4.76 18.22 -15.31
N VAL A 97 -4.10 17.14 -14.92
CA VAL A 97 -2.65 17.02 -14.88
C VAL A 97 -2.18 16.37 -16.17
N THR A 98 -1.56 17.16 -17.04
CA THR A 98 -0.99 16.72 -18.33
C THR A 98 0.03 17.75 -18.82
N ASP A 99 1.09 17.28 -19.47
CA ASP A 99 2.00 18.11 -20.27
C ASP A 99 1.67 18.07 -21.78
N ASP A 100 0.62 17.35 -22.20
CA ASP A 100 0.15 17.35 -23.59
C ASP A 100 -0.47 18.72 -23.94
N ARG A 101 0.07 19.38 -24.96
CA ARG A 101 -0.36 20.73 -25.37
C ARG A 101 -1.75 20.74 -26.03
N LYS A 102 -2.13 19.68 -26.73
CA LYS A 102 -3.45 19.55 -27.37
C LYS A 102 -4.52 19.33 -26.31
N LEU A 103 -4.34 18.35 -25.42
CA LEU A 103 -5.28 18.10 -24.32
C LEU A 103 -5.40 19.34 -23.42
N ALA A 104 -4.28 19.98 -23.06
CA ALA A 104 -4.28 21.20 -22.27
C ALA A 104 -5.02 22.37 -22.95
N GLY A 105 -5.02 22.45 -24.28
CA GLY A 105 -5.80 23.43 -25.02
C GLY A 105 -7.29 23.16 -24.93
N LEU A 106 -7.68 21.90 -25.13
CA LEU A 106 -9.08 21.46 -25.07
C LEU A 106 -9.67 21.61 -23.66
N VAL A 107 -8.93 21.21 -22.62
CA VAL A 107 -9.38 21.37 -21.22
C VAL A 107 -9.67 22.83 -20.89
N ARG A 108 -8.82 23.77 -21.33
CA ARG A 108 -9.05 25.20 -21.11
C ARG A 108 -10.25 25.73 -21.90
N ALA A 109 -10.47 25.24 -23.13
CA ALA A 109 -11.62 25.60 -23.93
C ALA A 109 -12.95 25.14 -23.30
N GLU A 110 -12.94 24.00 -22.60
CA GLU A 110 -14.08 23.49 -21.82
C GLU A 110 -14.24 24.17 -20.44
N GLY A 111 -13.38 25.15 -20.11
CA GLY A 111 -13.42 25.89 -18.86
C GLY A 111 -12.74 25.21 -17.66
N GLY A 112 -12.01 24.11 -17.88
CA GLY A 112 -11.22 23.43 -16.87
C GLY A 112 -9.83 24.06 -16.65
N GLN A 113 -9.18 23.66 -15.56
CA GLN A 113 -7.83 24.08 -15.23
C GLN A 113 -6.81 23.03 -15.66
N VAL A 114 -5.60 23.45 -16.01
CA VAL A 114 -4.50 22.55 -16.39
C VAL A 114 -3.32 22.74 -15.44
N ARG A 115 -2.73 21.63 -15.01
CA ARG A 115 -1.52 21.57 -14.21
C ARG A 115 -0.48 20.71 -14.94
N SER A 116 0.79 21.10 -14.85
CA SER A 116 1.87 20.34 -15.48
C SER A 116 2.05 18.96 -14.84
N ALA A 117 2.18 17.93 -15.67
CA ALA A 117 2.48 16.57 -15.25
C ALA A 117 3.86 16.49 -14.60
N ARG A 118 4.89 17.10 -15.18
CA ARG A 118 6.23 17.17 -14.55
C ARG A 118 6.24 17.88 -13.20
N ALA A 119 5.50 18.97 -13.05
CA ALA A 119 5.41 19.66 -11.77
C ALA A 119 4.73 18.78 -10.71
N PHE A 120 3.65 18.10 -11.11
CA PHE A 120 2.96 17.15 -10.26
C PHE A 120 3.81 15.92 -9.90
N ALA A 121 4.56 15.36 -10.86
CA ALA A 121 5.49 14.26 -10.63
C ALA A 121 6.57 14.61 -9.59
N ARG A 122 7.07 15.86 -9.59
CA ARG A 122 8.02 16.34 -8.57
C ARG A 122 7.40 16.46 -7.18
N GLU A 123 6.10 16.71 -7.08
CA GLU A 123 5.38 16.68 -5.80
C GLU A 123 5.06 15.27 -5.32
N LEU A 124 5.01 14.31 -6.27
CA LEU A 124 4.94 12.88 -5.97
C LEU A 124 6.30 12.32 -5.55
N ALA A 125 7.41 12.98 -5.91
CA ALA A 125 8.74 12.61 -5.48
C ALA A 125 9.00 12.99 -4.01
N PRO A 126 9.71 12.14 -3.23
CA PRO A 126 10.08 12.49 -1.87
C PRO A 126 10.96 13.74 -1.85
N ALA A 127 10.76 14.63 -0.88
CA ALA A 127 11.52 15.86 -0.76
C ALA A 127 13.03 15.53 -0.64
N ARG A 128 13.85 16.07 -1.56
CA ARG A 128 15.31 15.92 -1.48
C ARG A 128 15.83 16.51 -0.17
N ARG A 129 16.59 15.71 0.60
CA ARG A 129 17.41 16.22 1.72
C ARG A 129 18.45 17.22 1.20
N PRO A 130 18.71 18.34 1.92
CA PRO A 130 19.99 19.03 1.75
C PRO A 130 21.11 18.12 2.28
N ALA A 131 22.22 18.07 1.55
CA ALA A 131 23.40 17.31 1.95
C ALA A 131 24.03 17.96 3.20
N THR A 132 24.00 17.26 4.33
CA THR A 132 24.84 17.58 5.50
C THR A 132 25.41 16.28 6.07
N GLY A 133 26.70 16.35 6.38
CA GLY A 133 27.61 15.23 6.65
C GLY A 133 27.25 14.36 7.85
N ASP A 134 27.96 13.23 7.87
CA ASP A 134 27.90 12.14 8.82
C ASP A 134 28.05 12.60 10.29
N HIS A 135 26.93 12.81 10.98
CA HIS A 135 26.82 12.67 12.43
C HIS A 135 25.36 12.40 12.80
N GLU A 136 25.07 11.16 13.20
CA GLU A 136 23.81 10.77 13.81
C GLU A 136 23.72 11.43 15.20
N PRO A 137 22.70 12.25 15.52
CA PRO A 137 22.55 12.78 16.86
C PRO A 137 22.05 11.65 17.77
N ASP A 138 22.61 11.60 18.99
CA ASP A 138 22.18 10.72 20.06
C ASP A 138 20.77 11.12 20.51
N VAL A 139 19.77 10.27 20.25
CA VAL A 139 18.36 10.58 20.54
C VAL A 139 17.74 9.55 21.47
N ASN A 140 17.17 10.06 22.57
CA ASN A 140 16.52 9.29 23.63
C ASN A 140 15.13 8.77 23.18
N PRO A 141 14.89 7.45 23.13
CA PRO A 141 13.65 6.85 22.62
C PRO A 141 12.38 7.13 23.43
N LYS A 142 12.47 7.93 24.51
CA LYS A 142 11.34 8.23 25.43
C LYS A 142 10.82 9.66 25.32
N ASP A 143 11.35 10.48 24.41
CA ASP A 143 10.89 11.86 24.24
C ASP A 143 9.54 11.90 23.49
N PRO A 144 8.48 12.53 24.05
CA PRO A 144 7.20 12.70 23.37
C PRO A 144 7.28 13.46 22.04
N ALA A 145 8.29 14.33 21.86
CA ALA A 145 8.52 15.05 20.61
C ALA A 145 9.00 14.13 19.45
N PHE A 146 9.38 12.88 19.77
CA PHE A 146 9.79 11.87 18.79
C PHE A 146 8.60 11.32 17.96
N ALA A 147 7.38 11.41 18.49
CA ALA A 147 6.18 10.92 17.82
C ALA A 147 5.59 11.92 16.80
N ASP A 148 5.69 13.22 17.08
CA ASP A 148 4.98 14.25 16.32
C ASP A 148 5.70 14.72 15.05
N ILE A 149 7.04 14.63 15.01
CA ILE A 149 7.83 15.02 13.82
C ILE A 149 7.73 13.95 12.71
N TYR A 150 7.44 12.70 13.05
CA TYR A 150 7.37 11.58 12.10
C TYR A 150 5.95 11.11 11.75
N ALA A 151 4.90 11.69 12.32
CA ALA A 151 3.53 11.23 12.05
C ALA A 151 3.04 11.51 10.60
N GLY A 152 3.66 12.45 9.88
CA GLY A 152 3.18 12.91 8.57
C GLY A 152 3.98 12.48 7.33
N PHE A 153 5.20 11.95 7.48
CA PHE A 153 6.14 11.69 6.37
C PHE A 153 6.63 10.22 6.28
N ALA A 154 6.13 9.31 7.13
CA ALA A 154 6.98 8.23 7.60
C ALA A 154 6.55 6.79 7.34
N GLU A 155 5.68 6.49 6.37
CA GLU A 155 5.39 5.09 6.04
C GLU A 155 6.10 4.62 4.77
N VAL A 156 5.94 5.32 3.64
CA VAL A 156 6.53 4.91 2.36
C VAL A 156 8.06 5.06 2.35
N ASP A 157 8.60 6.13 2.95
CA ASP A 157 10.07 6.32 3.07
C ASP A 157 10.70 5.32 4.04
N LYS A 158 9.96 4.86 5.07
CA LYS A 158 10.44 3.79 5.96
C LYS A 158 10.54 2.46 5.24
N ASP A 159 9.62 2.14 4.33
CA ASP A 159 9.71 0.89 3.57
C ASP A 159 10.86 0.92 2.57
N ALA A 160 11.07 2.05 1.89
CA ALA A 160 12.24 2.25 1.04
C ALA A 160 13.56 2.12 1.82
N LEU A 161 13.61 2.66 3.05
CA LEU A 161 14.73 2.47 3.99
C LEU A 161 14.84 1.02 4.51
N ARG A 162 13.72 0.32 4.71
CA ARG A 162 13.64 -1.03 5.29
C ARG A 162 14.03 -2.13 4.30
N PHE A 163 13.68 -1.96 3.03
CA PHE A 163 13.95 -2.95 1.99
C PHE A 163 15.21 -2.61 1.16
N GLY A 164 15.66 -1.36 1.19
CA GLY A 164 16.86 -0.88 0.47
C GLY A 164 16.56 -0.54 -1.00
N GLY A 165 17.60 -0.28 -1.79
CA GLY A 165 17.49 -0.03 -3.24
C GLY A 165 17.02 -1.24 -4.06
N ASP A 166 16.81 -2.37 -3.41
CA ASP A 166 16.29 -3.62 -3.97
C ASP A 166 14.75 -3.65 -3.81
N ILE A 167 14.10 -2.62 -4.31
CA ILE A 167 12.65 -2.61 -4.55
C ILE A 167 12.44 -3.21 -5.95
N SER A 168 13.02 -4.38 -6.22
CA SER A 168 12.43 -5.25 -7.22
C SER A 168 11.02 -5.55 -6.72
N LEU A 169 9.99 -5.06 -7.40
CA LEU A 169 8.59 -5.30 -7.03
C LEU A 169 8.09 -6.67 -7.53
N ASP A 170 9.02 -7.55 -7.92
CA ASP A 170 8.71 -8.90 -8.34
C ASP A 170 8.33 -9.74 -7.12
N ALA A 171 7.03 -10.05 -7.00
CA ALA A 171 6.52 -10.89 -5.94
C ALA A 171 7.20 -12.26 -5.93
N ASP A 172 7.57 -12.82 -7.08
CA ASP A 172 8.23 -14.12 -7.17
C ASP A 172 9.63 -14.07 -6.52
N ALA A 173 10.39 -13.01 -6.76
CA ALA A 173 11.70 -12.82 -6.12
C ALA A 173 11.59 -12.71 -4.59
N TRP A 174 10.53 -12.10 -4.07
CA TRP A 174 10.29 -12.03 -2.63
C TRP A 174 9.73 -13.34 -2.07
N ILE A 175 8.94 -14.08 -2.84
CA ILE A 175 8.51 -15.43 -2.50
C ILE A 175 9.73 -16.35 -2.38
N GLU A 176 10.67 -16.31 -3.32
CA GLU A 176 11.92 -17.09 -3.24
C GLU A 176 12.71 -16.79 -1.95
N ARG A 177 12.81 -15.50 -1.57
CA ARG A 177 13.46 -15.06 -0.33
C ARG A 177 12.73 -15.52 0.93
N LEU A 178 11.40 -15.65 0.88
CA LEU A 178 10.59 -16.18 1.99
C LEU A 178 10.98 -17.63 2.32
N TYR A 179 11.34 -18.42 1.31
CA TYR A 179 11.83 -19.79 1.43
C TYR A 179 13.33 -19.92 1.70
N GLY A 180 14.04 -18.79 1.73
CA GLY A 180 15.46 -18.72 2.01
C GLY A 180 15.83 -19.20 3.41
N SER A 181 17.10 -19.59 3.57
CA SER A 181 17.61 -20.06 4.86
C SER A 181 17.88 -18.95 5.88
N ASP A 182 18.02 -17.70 5.39
CA ASP A 182 18.26 -16.50 6.20
C ASP A 182 16.95 -16.00 6.83
N VAL A 183 16.92 -15.97 8.16
CA VAL A 183 15.73 -15.59 8.94
C VAL A 183 15.37 -14.12 8.76
N GLN A 184 16.35 -13.24 8.61
CA GLN A 184 16.12 -11.80 8.47
C GLN A 184 15.59 -11.49 7.07
N GLU A 185 16.16 -12.12 6.05
CA GLU A 185 15.69 -11.99 4.68
C GLU A 185 14.28 -12.56 4.49
N ALA A 186 14.01 -13.75 5.03
CA ALA A 186 12.66 -14.34 5.00
C ALA A 186 11.63 -13.49 5.77
N SER A 187 12.01 -12.91 6.91
CA SER A 187 11.11 -12.02 7.65
C SER A 187 10.85 -10.72 6.90
N ARG A 188 11.88 -10.15 6.26
CA ARG A 188 11.72 -8.99 5.36
C ARG A 188 10.79 -9.33 4.20
N ALA A 189 10.97 -10.48 3.57
CA ALA A 189 10.14 -10.94 2.48
C ALA A 189 8.68 -11.07 2.90
N ALA A 190 8.40 -11.69 4.05
CA ALA A 190 7.05 -11.76 4.58
C ALA A 190 6.40 -10.37 4.72
N HIS A 191 7.12 -9.41 5.32
CA HIS A 191 6.61 -8.05 5.47
C HIS A 191 6.39 -7.32 4.14
N TRP A 192 7.28 -7.53 3.18
CA TRP A 192 7.13 -6.95 1.85
C TRP A 192 5.89 -7.54 1.15
N LEU A 193 5.74 -8.86 1.16
CA LEU A 193 4.62 -9.57 0.54
C LEU A 193 3.27 -9.19 1.17
N GLY A 194 3.20 -9.04 2.49
CA GLY A 194 1.97 -8.61 3.16
C GLY A 194 1.52 -7.21 2.74
N ARG A 195 2.45 -6.32 2.42
CA ARG A 195 2.14 -4.93 2.08
C ARG A 195 1.99 -4.67 0.59
N PHE A 196 2.72 -5.43 -0.24
CA PHE A 196 2.87 -5.16 -1.67
C PHE A 196 2.58 -6.36 -2.57
N GLY A 197 2.58 -7.59 -2.05
CA GLY A 197 2.54 -8.82 -2.86
C GLY A 197 1.17 -9.21 -3.43
N GLY A 198 0.12 -8.43 -3.16
CA GLY A 198 -1.19 -8.63 -3.78
C GLY A 198 -1.80 -10.01 -3.53
N VAL A 199 -2.60 -10.50 -4.48
CA VAL A 199 -3.34 -11.77 -4.33
C VAL A 199 -2.44 -12.99 -4.28
N ASP A 200 -1.26 -12.92 -4.89
CA ASP A 200 -0.32 -14.04 -5.00
C ASP A 200 0.47 -14.27 -3.70
N ALA A 201 0.48 -13.28 -2.79
CA ALA A 201 1.15 -13.38 -1.51
C ALA A 201 0.44 -14.27 -0.47
N LEU A 202 -0.85 -14.57 -0.64
CA LEU A 202 -1.61 -15.28 0.39
C LEU A 202 -1.04 -16.68 0.68
N GLU A 203 -0.91 -17.52 -0.36
CA GLU A 203 -0.47 -18.91 -0.19
C GLU A 203 0.98 -19.01 0.32
N PRO A 204 1.96 -18.24 -0.22
CA PRO A 204 3.31 -18.20 0.33
C PRO A 204 3.36 -17.76 1.80
N LEU A 205 2.58 -16.75 2.19
CA LEU A 205 2.53 -16.29 3.57
C LEU A 205 1.88 -17.31 4.51
N LEU A 206 0.85 -18.04 4.05
CA LEU A 206 0.26 -19.15 4.79
C LEU A 206 1.27 -20.29 4.98
N ASP A 207 2.03 -20.63 3.94
CA ASP A 207 3.06 -21.66 4.03
C ASP A 207 4.18 -21.27 5.00
N ALA A 208 4.57 -19.97 5.03
CA ALA A 208 5.55 -19.44 5.97
C ALA A 208 5.12 -19.57 7.46
N LEU A 209 3.85 -19.86 7.77
CA LEU A 209 3.39 -20.22 9.12
C LEU A 209 3.92 -21.57 9.60
N THR A 210 4.54 -22.36 8.73
CA THR A 210 5.20 -23.64 9.07
C THR A 210 6.72 -23.50 9.24
N HIS A 211 7.27 -22.30 8.99
CA HIS A 211 8.71 -22.09 8.99
C HIS A 211 9.36 -22.41 10.35
N ARG A 212 10.57 -22.97 10.34
CA ARG A 212 11.31 -23.40 11.56
C ARG A 212 11.54 -22.27 12.56
N SER A 213 11.76 -21.05 12.07
CA SER A 213 12.02 -19.87 12.89
C SER A 213 10.71 -19.21 13.34
N ALA A 214 10.55 -19.07 14.65
CA ALA A 214 9.41 -18.37 15.24
C ALA A 214 9.32 -16.89 14.80
N THR A 215 10.45 -16.26 14.47
CA THR A 215 10.49 -14.88 13.97
C THR A 215 9.81 -14.77 12.60
N VAL A 216 10.11 -15.70 11.68
CA VAL A 216 9.50 -15.71 10.34
C VAL A 216 8.00 -16.02 10.44
N ARG A 217 7.61 -17.00 11.27
CA ARG A 217 6.19 -17.29 11.50
C ARG A 217 5.44 -16.08 12.05
N ALA A 218 6.02 -15.36 13.01
CA ALA A 218 5.42 -14.14 13.54
C ALA A 218 5.33 -13.02 12.48
N ALA A 219 6.36 -12.85 11.64
CA ALA A 219 6.34 -11.89 10.54
C ALA A 219 5.24 -12.22 9.53
N ALA A 220 5.09 -13.50 9.15
CA ALA A 220 4.04 -13.97 8.25
C ALA A 220 2.63 -13.70 8.80
N LEU A 221 2.37 -13.93 10.10
CA LEU A 221 1.08 -13.59 10.71
C LEU A 221 0.73 -12.11 10.61
N LEU A 222 1.70 -11.23 10.88
CA LEU A 222 1.50 -9.79 10.76
C LEU A 222 1.31 -9.37 9.30
N ALA A 223 2.05 -9.98 8.38
CA ALA A 223 1.93 -9.77 6.94
C ALA A 223 0.57 -10.21 6.40
N LEU A 224 0.02 -11.34 6.85
CA LEU A 224 -1.34 -11.78 6.50
C LEU A 224 -2.41 -10.77 6.96
N ALA A 225 -2.20 -10.14 8.12
CA ALA A 225 -3.07 -9.06 8.57
C ALA A 225 -2.90 -7.76 7.76
N ASP A 226 -1.69 -7.46 7.29
CA ASP A 226 -1.41 -6.34 6.39
C ASP A 226 -2.04 -6.57 5.01
N LEU A 227 -2.00 -7.80 4.52
CA LEU A 227 -2.59 -8.23 3.25
C LEU A 227 -4.13 -8.06 3.27
N GLY A 228 -4.74 -8.26 4.44
CA GLY A 228 -6.17 -8.02 4.65
C GLY A 228 -7.10 -9.11 4.12
N ASP A 229 -6.57 -10.23 3.61
CA ASP A 229 -7.37 -11.36 3.14
C ASP A 229 -7.88 -12.21 4.31
N ARG A 230 -9.18 -12.11 4.60
CA ARG A 230 -9.84 -12.81 5.70
C ARG A 230 -9.85 -14.33 5.56
N ARG A 231 -9.50 -14.89 4.39
CA ARG A 231 -9.31 -16.35 4.23
C ARG A 231 -8.23 -16.90 5.16
N ALA A 232 -7.26 -16.07 5.56
CA ALA A 232 -6.19 -16.45 6.49
C ALA A 232 -6.63 -16.57 7.96
N ALA A 233 -7.83 -16.11 8.33
CA ALA A 233 -8.26 -16.01 9.72
C ALA A 233 -8.25 -17.36 10.46
N VAL A 234 -8.58 -18.45 9.77
CA VAL A 234 -8.60 -19.80 10.35
C VAL A 234 -7.19 -20.26 10.74
N GLN A 235 -6.23 -20.14 9.82
CA GLN A 235 -4.85 -20.54 10.05
C GLN A 235 -4.17 -19.65 11.10
N ILE A 236 -4.50 -18.35 11.13
CA ILE A 236 -4.03 -17.44 12.19
C ILE A 236 -4.58 -17.89 13.55
N ALA A 237 -5.86 -18.28 13.63
CA ALA A 237 -6.47 -18.80 14.86
C ALA A 237 -5.82 -20.12 15.33
N GLU A 238 -5.49 -21.03 14.41
CA GLU A 238 -4.73 -22.25 14.73
C GLU A 238 -3.36 -21.92 15.32
N ARG A 239 -2.61 -20.97 14.73
CA ARG A 239 -1.31 -20.53 15.28
C ARG A 239 -1.44 -19.88 16.66
N LEU A 240 -2.52 -19.14 16.91
CA LEU A 240 -2.81 -18.59 18.24
C LEU A 240 -3.02 -19.70 19.28
N ALA A 241 -3.67 -20.80 18.91
CA ALA A 241 -3.98 -21.88 19.84
C ALA A 241 -2.79 -22.82 20.09
N GLU A 242 -2.00 -23.13 19.05
CA GLU A 242 -1.12 -24.30 19.05
C GLU A 242 0.38 -23.97 19.01
N ASP A 243 0.79 -22.76 18.60
CA ASP A 243 2.22 -22.50 18.40
C ASP A 243 2.99 -22.52 19.73
N ALA A 244 4.08 -23.27 19.77
CA ALA A 244 4.93 -23.39 20.97
C ALA A 244 5.53 -22.04 21.40
N SER A 245 5.82 -21.15 20.44
CA SER A 245 6.41 -19.85 20.70
C SER A 245 5.34 -18.83 21.10
N SER A 246 5.51 -18.24 22.27
CA SER A 246 4.62 -17.15 22.71
C SER A 246 4.72 -15.89 21.86
N LEU A 247 5.84 -15.70 21.14
CA LEU A 247 5.98 -14.61 20.18
C LEU A 247 4.99 -14.79 19.02
N VAL A 248 4.86 -16.02 18.52
CA VAL A 248 3.96 -16.35 17.41
C VAL A 248 2.52 -16.24 17.85
N ARG A 249 2.18 -16.78 19.04
CA ARG A 249 0.82 -16.63 19.60
C ARG A 249 0.45 -15.17 19.83
N GLU A 250 1.37 -14.34 20.33
CA GLU A 250 1.14 -12.90 20.46
C GLU A 250 0.86 -12.23 19.10
N ALA A 251 1.70 -12.51 18.09
CA ALA A 251 1.52 -11.98 16.74
C ALA A 251 0.20 -12.44 16.11
N ALA A 252 -0.22 -13.69 16.36
CA ALA A 252 -1.49 -14.23 15.88
C ALA A 252 -2.68 -13.51 16.52
N ALA A 253 -2.63 -13.26 17.83
CA ALA A 253 -3.67 -12.48 18.52
C ALA A 253 -3.77 -11.06 17.96
N GLN A 254 -2.63 -10.41 17.71
CA GLN A 254 -2.61 -9.08 17.08
C GLN A 254 -3.18 -9.13 15.66
N ALA A 255 -2.78 -10.12 14.86
CA ALA A 255 -3.23 -10.30 13.48
C ALA A 255 -4.76 -10.50 13.40
N LEU A 256 -5.34 -11.35 14.26
CA LEU A 256 -6.80 -11.53 14.32
C LEU A 256 -7.55 -10.27 14.72
N GLY A 257 -7.03 -9.47 15.65
CA GLY A 257 -7.65 -8.19 16.03
C GLY A 257 -7.68 -7.20 14.86
N ARG A 258 -6.64 -7.21 14.02
CA ARG A 258 -6.53 -6.36 12.83
C ARG A 258 -7.34 -6.86 11.65
N LEU A 259 -7.35 -8.16 11.39
CA LEU A 259 -7.99 -8.78 10.22
C LEU A 259 -9.49 -9.06 10.45
N GLY A 260 -9.84 -9.52 11.65
CA GLY A 260 -11.12 -10.14 11.96
C GLY A 260 -11.32 -11.45 11.20
N GLY A 261 -12.57 -11.72 10.80
CA GLY A 261 -12.94 -12.93 10.06
C GLY A 261 -13.58 -14.01 10.94
N ALA A 262 -13.96 -15.11 10.30
CA ALA A 262 -14.58 -16.23 10.98
C ALA A 262 -13.60 -16.85 11.97
N GLY A 263 -14.06 -17.10 13.21
CA GLY A 263 -13.23 -17.71 14.25
C GLY A 263 -12.31 -16.75 15.01
N ALA A 264 -12.16 -15.49 14.59
CA ALA A 264 -11.26 -14.54 15.24
C ALA A 264 -11.65 -14.26 16.71
N GLU A 265 -12.92 -13.92 16.96
CA GLU A 265 -13.43 -13.66 18.31
C GLU A 265 -13.31 -14.86 19.26
N PRO A 266 -13.79 -16.08 18.94
CA PRO A 266 -13.66 -17.21 19.85
C PRO A 266 -12.19 -17.60 20.10
N ALA A 267 -11.31 -17.48 19.11
CA ALA A 267 -9.88 -17.73 19.28
C ALA A 267 -9.23 -16.72 20.24
N LEU A 268 -9.57 -15.44 20.10
CA LEU A 268 -9.08 -14.39 21.00
C LEU A 268 -9.64 -14.53 22.42
N GLN A 269 -10.90 -14.92 22.58
CA GLN A 269 -11.48 -15.22 23.89
C GLN A 269 -10.73 -16.37 24.59
N ALA A 270 -10.40 -17.44 23.87
CA ALA A 270 -9.59 -18.53 24.41
C ALA A 270 -8.19 -18.05 24.85
N ALA A 271 -7.56 -17.17 24.06
CA ALA A 271 -6.23 -16.62 24.34
C ALA A 271 -6.17 -15.69 25.56
N LEU A 272 -7.31 -15.27 26.12
CA LEU A 272 -7.36 -14.59 27.42
C LEU A 272 -6.85 -15.47 28.57
N ASN A 273 -6.78 -16.80 28.37
CA ASN A 273 -6.23 -17.75 29.33
C ASN A 273 -4.81 -18.23 28.98
N ASP A 274 -4.14 -17.62 28.00
CA ASP A 274 -2.78 -18.02 27.60
C ASP A 274 -1.80 -17.97 28.79
N PRO A 275 -0.87 -18.93 28.95
CA PRO A 275 0.11 -18.91 30.04
C PRO A 275 0.96 -17.63 30.08
N LYS A 276 1.18 -16.97 28.93
CA LYS A 276 1.98 -15.76 28.84
C LYS A 276 1.12 -14.51 28.94
N ASN A 277 1.45 -13.67 29.91
CA ASN A 277 0.76 -12.41 30.17
C ASN A 277 0.68 -11.48 28.94
N LYS A 278 1.73 -11.44 28.11
CA LYS A 278 1.77 -10.61 26.91
C LYS A 278 0.74 -11.04 25.86
N VAL A 279 0.54 -12.35 25.70
CA VAL A 279 -0.49 -12.91 24.80
C VAL A 279 -1.88 -12.56 25.33
N ARG A 280 -2.14 -12.75 26.63
CA ARG A 280 -3.43 -12.38 27.25
C ARG A 280 -3.79 -10.91 27.06
N LYS A 281 -2.83 -10.00 27.30
CA LYS A 281 -3.02 -8.55 27.12
C LYS A 281 -3.31 -8.21 25.66
N THR A 282 -2.59 -8.82 24.74
CA THR A 282 -2.79 -8.62 23.30
C THR A 282 -4.15 -9.13 22.86
N ALA A 283 -4.57 -10.30 23.32
CA ALA A 283 -5.89 -10.86 23.04
C ALA A 283 -7.03 -9.96 23.55
N ALA A 284 -6.91 -9.41 24.77
CA ALA A 284 -7.88 -8.47 25.32
C ALA A 284 -7.98 -7.18 24.47
N ALA A 285 -6.83 -6.61 24.07
CA ALA A 285 -6.80 -5.43 23.21
C ALA A 285 -7.38 -5.71 21.81
N SER A 286 -7.05 -6.87 21.23
CA SER A 286 -7.58 -7.31 19.94
C SER A 286 -9.10 -7.54 19.97
N LEU A 287 -9.65 -8.05 21.06
CA LEU A 287 -11.11 -8.17 21.24
C LEU A 287 -11.79 -6.79 21.26
N GLN A 288 -11.25 -5.85 22.05
CA GLN A 288 -11.76 -4.47 22.07
C GLN A 288 -11.71 -3.83 20.68
N GLN A 289 -10.63 -4.10 19.92
CA GLN A 289 -10.50 -3.61 18.55
C GLN A 289 -11.55 -4.21 17.60
N LEU A 290 -11.91 -5.49 17.74
CA LEU A 290 -12.98 -6.11 16.96
C LEU A 290 -14.36 -5.55 17.33
N GLU A 291 -14.62 -5.35 18.62
CA GLU A 291 -15.88 -4.78 19.11
C GLU A 291 -16.06 -3.34 18.63
N ALA A 292 -15.01 -2.52 18.65
CA ALA A 292 -15.05 -1.13 18.18
C ALA A 292 -15.32 -0.98 16.66
N ARG A 293 -15.30 -2.08 15.91
CA ARG A 293 -15.55 -2.13 14.46
C ARG A 293 -16.91 -2.70 14.09
N ARG A 294 -17.71 -3.12 15.08
CA ARG A 294 -19.10 -3.59 14.91
C ARG A 294 -20.06 -2.40 14.88
#